data_AF-A0A1L5KWE6-F1
#
_entry.id   AF-A0A1L5KWE6-F1
#
_cell.length_a   1.000
_cell.length_b   1.000
_cell.length_c   1.000
_cell.angle_alpha   90.00
_cell.angle_beta   90.00
_cell.angle_gamma   90.00
#
_symmetry.space_group_name_H-M   'P 1'
#
loop_
_entity.id
_entity.type
_entity.pdbx_description
1 polymer ?
#
loop_
_entity_poly.entity_id
_entity_poly.type
_entity_poly.pdbx_seq_one_letter_code
_entity_poly.pdbx_strand_id
1 'polypeptide(L)'
;MIFSGLEHMGEVPFNTVFFHGLIRDAQGRKMSKSLGNGVDPLDVISVYGADALRFTLVTGNSPGNDLRFSEEKVSASRNFANKIWNAARFILMNIEGKDIDCALPKKLYTSDKWILNRFNNVTAAVTENLEKFELGMAVSKLYDFIWDDFCDWYIELAKIRMNGADEESADSARRVLVWTMSNTLKLLHPFMPYITEEIWQTLPHDGEALIVAKWPEYDEALSFPQEAKNLENVMALIRAIRTRRNEMNVPPSKKAHIYI
;
A
#
# COMPACT_ATOMS: atom_id res chain seq x y z
N MET A 1 -17.03 29.01 17.43
CA MET A 1 -17.68 27.96 16.62
C MET A 1 -18.76 27.26 17.43
N ILE A 2 -18.45 26.46 18.45
CA ILE A 2 -19.46 25.72 19.24
C ILE A 2 -20.49 26.67 19.87
N PHE A 3 -20.02 27.66 20.66
CA PHE A 3 -20.90 28.66 21.28
C PHE A 3 -21.81 29.36 20.26
N SER A 4 -21.22 29.82 19.14
CA SER A 4 -21.98 30.52 18.08
C SER A 4 -23.02 29.63 17.39
N GLY A 5 -22.73 28.34 17.18
CA GLY A 5 -23.69 27.40 16.59
C GLY A 5 -24.89 27.17 17.52
N LEU A 6 -24.62 26.96 18.81
CA LEU A 6 -25.67 26.80 19.81
C LEU A 6 -26.53 28.07 19.97
N GLU A 7 -25.88 29.24 20.03
CA GLU A 7 -26.58 30.51 20.25
C GLU A 7 -27.40 30.95 19.02
N HIS A 8 -26.87 30.80 17.81
CA HIS A 8 -27.49 31.38 16.61
C HIS A 8 -28.27 30.37 15.77
N MET A 9 -27.97 29.08 15.89
CA MET A 9 -28.60 28.02 15.09
C MET A 9 -29.36 27.00 15.95
N GLY A 10 -29.16 27.00 17.28
CA GLY A 10 -29.81 26.05 18.19
C GLY A 10 -29.29 24.61 18.11
N GLU A 11 -28.19 24.37 17.39
CA GLU A 11 -27.64 23.04 17.16
C GLU A 11 -26.10 23.03 17.21
N VAL A 12 -25.52 21.84 17.45
CA VAL A 12 -24.06 21.67 17.43
C VAL A 12 -23.55 21.73 15.98
N PRO A 13 -22.48 22.50 15.69
CA PRO A 13 -22.01 22.70 14.31
C PRO A 13 -21.28 21.49 13.70
N PHE A 14 -20.93 20.49 14.51
CA PHE A 14 -20.26 19.27 14.08
C PHE A 14 -20.44 18.18 15.16
N ASN A 15 -20.51 16.93 14.72
CA ASN A 15 -20.72 15.77 15.60
C ASN A 15 -19.41 15.12 16.07
N THR A 16 -18.30 15.42 15.39
CA THR A 16 -16.98 14.83 15.69
C THR A 16 -15.91 15.89 15.46
N VAL A 17 -14.97 15.99 16.40
CA VAL A 17 -13.80 16.86 16.29
C VAL A 17 -12.56 15.98 16.37
N PHE A 18 -11.77 15.97 15.30
CA PHE A 18 -10.50 15.25 15.26
C PHE A 18 -9.35 16.21 15.59
N PHE A 19 -8.67 15.98 16.71
CA PHE A 19 -7.49 16.74 17.10
C PHE A 19 -6.23 15.97 16.73
N HIS A 20 -5.36 16.59 15.94
CA HIS A 20 -4.02 16.09 15.66
C HIS A 20 -2.97 16.90 16.44
N GLY A 21 -1.81 16.30 16.71
CA GLY A 21 -0.70 17.01 17.32
C GLY A 21 -0.04 18.02 16.37
N LEU A 22 0.96 18.71 16.88
CA LEU A 22 1.74 19.71 16.15
C LEU A 22 2.87 19.05 15.36
N ILE A 23 3.23 19.68 14.25
CA ILE A 23 4.48 19.39 13.56
C ILE A 23 5.62 20.13 14.26
N ARG A 24 6.64 19.37 14.63
CA ARG A 24 7.87 19.84 15.30
C ARG A 24 9.05 19.70 14.36
N ASP A 25 10.07 20.53 14.55
CA ASP A 25 11.33 20.36 13.84
C ASP A 25 12.03 19.04 14.24
N ALA A 26 13.15 18.73 13.58
CA ALA A 26 13.91 17.50 13.83
C ALA A 26 14.42 17.40 15.27
N GLN A 27 14.59 18.52 15.98
CA GLN A 27 15.00 18.58 17.39
C GLN A 27 13.79 18.55 18.36
N GLY A 28 12.56 18.49 17.86
CA GLY A 28 11.35 18.45 18.67
C GLY A 28 10.85 19.83 19.14
N ARG A 29 11.40 20.93 18.62
CA ARG A 29 10.91 22.28 18.92
C ARG A 29 9.69 22.58 18.06
N LYS A 30 8.77 23.38 18.60
CA LYS A 30 7.62 23.88 17.83
C LYS A 30 8.15 24.67 16.63
N MET A 31 7.62 24.39 15.44
CA MET A 31 7.94 25.21 14.26
C MET A 31 7.31 26.60 14.43
N SER A 32 8.09 27.66 14.22
CA SER A 32 7.60 29.04 14.25
C SER A 32 8.43 29.96 13.36
N LYS A 33 7.80 31.04 12.88
CA LYS A 33 8.50 32.10 12.13
C LYS A 33 9.61 32.76 12.96
N SER A 34 9.39 32.95 14.27
CA SER A 34 10.36 33.59 15.16
C SER A 34 11.61 32.76 15.41
N LEU A 35 11.51 31.43 15.37
CA LEU A 35 12.66 30.52 15.51
C LEU A 35 13.36 30.23 14.18
N GLY A 36 12.79 30.67 13.06
CA GLY A 36 13.34 30.41 11.72
C GLY A 36 13.44 28.92 11.36
N ASN A 37 12.73 28.05 12.08
CA ASN A 37 12.77 26.59 11.92
C ASN A 37 11.51 26.03 11.23
N GLY A 38 10.70 26.91 10.63
CA GLY A 38 9.57 26.51 9.82
C GLY A 38 10.04 25.90 8.50
N VAL A 39 9.40 24.80 8.10
CA VAL A 39 9.61 24.17 6.80
C VAL A 39 8.43 24.54 5.91
N ASP A 40 8.70 25.13 4.74
CA ASP A 40 7.65 25.40 3.76
C ASP A 40 7.23 24.07 3.09
N PRO A 41 5.96 23.67 3.15
CA PRO A 41 5.50 22.46 2.48
C PRO A 41 5.75 22.50 0.96
N LEU A 42 5.74 23.66 0.32
CA LEU A 42 5.98 23.79 -1.13
C LEU A 42 7.43 23.46 -1.50
N ASP A 43 8.39 23.84 -0.65
CA ASP A 43 9.80 23.48 -0.85
C ASP A 43 9.96 21.95 -0.78
N VAL A 44 9.33 21.31 0.21
CA VAL A 44 9.36 19.84 0.34
C VAL A 44 8.69 19.16 -0.85
N ILE A 45 7.54 19.67 -1.31
CA ILE A 45 6.81 19.16 -2.47
C ILE A 45 7.67 19.27 -3.73
N SER A 46 8.38 20.37 -3.93
CA SER A 46 9.23 20.57 -5.11
C SER A 46 10.36 19.54 -5.23
N VAL A 47 10.84 19.01 -4.09
CA VAL A 47 11.94 18.04 -4.03
C VAL A 47 11.44 16.59 -4.00
N TYR A 48 10.40 16.30 -3.21
CA TYR A 48 9.96 14.93 -2.92
C TYR A 48 8.59 14.57 -3.49
N GLY A 49 7.80 15.55 -3.92
CA GLY A 49 6.43 15.36 -4.39
C GLY A 49 5.37 15.45 -3.29
N ALA A 50 4.14 15.81 -3.68
CA ALA A 50 3.01 15.99 -2.77
C ALA A 50 2.61 14.70 -2.06
N ASP A 51 2.61 13.57 -2.75
CA ASP A 51 2.25 12.28 -2.15
C ASP A 51 3.26 11.85 -1.08
N ALA A 52 4.56 12.08 -1.29
CA ALA A 52 5.57 11.75 -0.30
C ALA A 52 5.36 12.55 1.00
N LEU A 53 5.05 13.85 0.89
CA LEU A 53 4.74 14.68 2.05
C LEU A 53 3.45 14.23 2.75
N ARG A 54 2.35 14.03 2.00
CA ARG A 54 1.07 13.55 2.56
C ARG A 54 1.24 12.24 3.31
N PHE A 55 1.90 11.27 2.67
CA PHE A 55 2.16 9.97 3.26
C PHE A 55 3.01 10.06 4.53
N THR A 56 4.03 10.93 4.55
CA THR A 56 4.87 11.17 5.74
C THR A 56 4.08 11.74 6.90
N LEU A 57 3.15 12.65 6.65
CA LEU A 57 2.37 13.32 7.71
C LEU A 57 1.34 12.39 8.37
N VAL A 58 0.88 11.37 7.65
CA VAL A 58 -0.06 10.37 8.16
C VAL A 58 0.67 9.18 8.80
N THR A 59 1.82 8.79 8.27
CA THR A 59 2.55 7.59 8.71
C THR A 59 3.18 7.77 10.08
N GLY A 60 3.00 6.77 10.95
CA GLY A 60 3.62 6.76 12.29
C GLY A 60 3.07 7.83 13.22
N ASN A 61 1.89 8.39 12.92
CA ASN A 61 1.21 9.36 13.76
C ASN A 61 -0.06 8.75 14.37
N SER A 62 -0.15 8.80 15.70
CA SER A 62 -1.40 8.51 16.42
C SER A 62 -2.11 9.83 16.74
N PRO A 63 -3.45 9.90 16.70
CA PRO A 63 -4.17 11.11 17.05
C PRO A 63 -3.71 11.70 18.39
N GLY A 64 -3.51 13.02 18.42
CA GLY A 64 -3.01 13.74 19.59
C GLY A 64 -1.49 13.76 19.81
N ASN A 65 -0.70 12.93 19.11
CA ASN A 65 0.76 12.97 19.22
C ASN A 65 1.39 14.00 18.27
N ASP A 66 2.45 14.64 18.76
CA ASP A 66 3.25 15.55 17.94
C ASP A 66 4.18 14.76 17.01
N LEU A 67 4.25 15.17 15.74
CA LEU A 67 5.13 14.57 14.74
C LEU A 67 6.41 15.40 14.59
N ARG A 68 7.57 14.75 14.70
CA ARG A 68 8.85 15.35 14.30
C ARG A 68 9.03 15.21 12.80
N PHE A 69 9.14 16.33 12.11
CA PHE A 69 9.51 16.39 10.72
C PHE A 69 10.98 16.02 10.54
N SER A 70 11.27 15.10 9.62
CA SER A 70 12.62 14.87 9.12
C SER A 70 12.58 14.60 7.63
N GLU A 71 13.53 15.14 6.89
CA GLU A 71 13.68 14.90 5.45
C GLU A 71 13.92 13.42 5.14
N GLU A 72 14.58 12.69 6.05
CA GLU A 72 14.77 11.24 5.93
C GLU A 72 13.43 10.49 5.82
N LYS A 73 12.44 10.86 6.64
CA LYS A 73 11.10 10.26 6.57
C LYS A 73 10.38 10.62 5.27
N VAL A 74 10.55 11.84 4.78
CA VAL A 74 9.98 12.25 3.48
C VAL A 74 10.64 11.48 2.33
N SER A 75 11.96 11.33 2.37
CA SER A 75 12.73 10.52 1.41
C SER A 75 12.29 9.06 1.42
N ALA A 76 12.05 8.47 2.60
CA ALA A 76 11.50 7.11 2.71
C ALA A 76 10.11 7.00 2.04
N SER A 77 9.22 7.96 2.28
CA SER A 77 7.89 8.00 1.64
C SER A 77 7.97 8.18 0.11
N ARG A 78 8.93 8.98 -0.38
CA ARG A 78 9.23 9.07 -1.83
C ARG A 78 9.70 7.73 -2.38
N ASN A 79 10.56 7.02 -1.66
CA ASN A 79 11.04 5.71 -2.09
C ASN A 79 9.91 4.67 -2.11
N PHE A 80 8.95 4.76 -1.19
CA PHE A 80 7.72 3.98 -1.23
C PHE A 80 6.87 4.27 -2.47
N ALA A 81 6.67 5.56 -2.80
CA ALA A 81 6.01 5.96 -4.05
C ALA A 81 6.68 5.32 -5.28
N ASN A 82 8.03 5.37 -5.31
CA ASN A 82 8.81 4.76 -6.38
C ASN A 82 8.68 3.22 -6.42
N LYS A 83 8.55 2.55 -5.27
CA LYS A 83 8.29 1.09 -5.21
C LYS A 83 6.95 0.77 -5.89
N ILE A 84 5.90 1.54 -5.62
CA ILE A 84 4.58 1.37 -6.26
C ILE A 84 4.67 1.61 -7.77
N TRP A 85 5.37 2.67 -8.20
CA TRP A 85 5.62 2.94 -9.61
C TRP A 85 6.33 1.79 -10.31
N ASN A 86 7.36 1.22 -9.69
CA ASN A 86 8.11 0.10 -10.26
C ASN A 86 7.24 -1.18 -10.34
N ALA A 87 6.39 -1.43 -9.36
CA ALA A 87 5.42 -2.52 -9.41
C ALA A 87 4.43 -2.33 -10.55
N ALA A 88 3.87 -1.12 -10.72
CA ALA A 88 2.98 -0.78 -11.83
C ALA A 88 3.65 -0.98 -13.19
N ARG A 89 4.86 -0.45 -13.35
CA ARG A 89 5.65 -0.58 -14.57
C ARG A 89 5.91 -2.05 -14.91
N PHE A 90 6.25 -2.86 -13.91
CA PHE A 90 6.42 -4.29 -14.09
C PHE A 90 5.13 -4.95 -14.62
N ILE A 91 3.97 -4.62 -14.05
CA ILE A 91 2.68 -5.15 -14.50
C ILE A 91 2.40 -4.70 -15.94
N LEU A 92 2.56 -3.41 -16.24
CA LEU A 92 2.30 -2.83 -17.56
C LEU A 92 3.13 -3.52 -18.66
N MET A 93 4.43 -3.68 -18.43
CA MET A 93 5.33 -4.39 -19.36
C MET A 93 4.94 -5.85 -19.58
N ASN A 94 4.20 -6.44 -18.64
CA ASN A 94 3.74 -7.83 -18.71
C ASN A 94 2.34 -7.95 -19.34
N ILE A 95 1.59 -6.87 -19.51
CA ILE A 95 0.27 -6.92 -20.15
C ILE A 95 0.27 -6.26 -21.53
N GLU A 96 1.36 -5.63 -21.93
CA GLU A 96 1.51 -5.03 -23.26
C GLU A 96 1.22 -6.03 -24.39
N GLY A 97 0.32 -5.65 -25.30
CA GLY A 97 -0.11 -6.49 -26.41
C GLY A 97 -1.03 -7.66 -26.04
N LYS A 98 -1.51 -7.73 -24.79
CA LYS A 98 -2.46 -8.75 -24.32
C LYS A 98 -3.81 -8.10 -24.00
N ASP A 99 -4.89 -8.83 -24.29
CA ASP A 99 -6.25 -8.44 -23.92
C ASP A 99 -6.51 -8.87 -22.47
N ILE A 100 -6.27 -7.95 -21.52
CA ILE A 100 -6.39 -8.18 -20.09
C ILE A 100 -7.59 -7.43 -19.55
N ASP A 101 -8.61 -8.19 -19.16
CA ASP A 101 -9.79 -7.70 -18.45
C ASP A 101 -9.46 -7.35 -16.99
N CYS A 102 -10.10 -6.31 -16.49
CA CYS A 102 -10.10 -5.85 -15.10
C CYS A 102 -10.67 -6.87 -14.11
N ALA A 103 -11.38 -7.92 -14.55
CA ALA A 103 -11.95 -8.94 -13.68
C ALA A 103 -10.98 -10.09 -13.34
N LEU A 104 -11.24 -10.74 -12.20
CA LEU A 104 -10.50 -11.93 -11.78
C LEU A 104 -10.72 -13.12 -12.75
N PRO A 105 -9.69 -13.97 -12.95
CA PRO A 105 -9.82 -15.17 -13.76
C PRO A 105 -10.70 -16.21 -13.06
N LYS A 106 -11.38 -17.05 -13.86
CA LYS A 106 -12.23 -18.14 -13.34
C LYS A 106 -11.44 -19.18 -12.53
N LYS A 107 -10.19 -19.43 -12.93
CA LYS A 107 -9.28 -20.39 -12.30
C LYS A 107 -8.20 -19.65 -11.53
N LEU A 108 -8.21 -19.82 -10.22
CA LEU A 108 -7.24 -19.25 -9.29
C LEU A 108 -6.28 -20.33 -8.79
N TYR A 109 -5.00 -19.99 -8.75
CA TYR A 109 -3.96 -20.86 -8.23
C TYR A 109 -3.65 -20.50 -6.77
N THR A 110 -2.86 -21.32 -6.07
CA THR A 110 -2.57 -21.13 -4.64
C THR A 110 -1.99 -19.76 -4.31
N SER A 111 -1.08 -19.24 -5.14
CA SER A 111 -0.51 -17.90 -4.94
C SER A 111 -1.52 -16.78 -5.13
N ASP A 112 -2.48 -16.96 -6.05
CA ASP A 112 -3.55 -15.99 -6.32
C ASP A 112 -4.51 -15.93 -5.16
N LYS A 113 -4.97 -17.10 -4.70
CA LYS A 113 -5.84 -17.21 -3.52
C LYS A 113 -5.20 -16.57 -2.29
N TRP A 114 -3.90 -16.78 -2.08
CA TRP A 114 -3.19 -16.15 -0.98
C TRP A 114 -3.21 -14.62 -1.09
N ILE A 115 -2.80 -14.03 -2.21
CA ILE A 115 -2.76 -12.56 -2.32
C ILE A 115 -4.16 -11.94 -2.25
N LEU A 116 -5.17 -12.59 -2.80
CA LEU A 116 -6.56 -12.14 -2.72
C LEU A 116 -7.07 -12.18 -1.28
N ASN A 117 -6.77 -13.24 -0.53
CA ASN A 117 -7.08 -13.33 0.89
C ASN A 117 -6.35 -12.24 1.70
N ARG A 118 -5.07 -11.96 1.40
CA ARG A 118 -4.32 -10.86 2.03
C ARG A 118 -4.93 -9.51 1.72
N PHE A 119 -5.27 -9.25 0.46
CA PHE A 119 -5.94 -8.03 0.00
C PHE A 119 -7.30 -7.84 0.70
N ASN A 120 -8.10 -8.90 0.82
CA ASN A 120 -9.40 -8.86 1.46
C ASN A 120 -9.30 -8.48 2.94
N ASN A 121 -8.34 -9.08 3.65
CA ASN A 121 -8.09 -8.78 5.05
C ASN A 121 -7.57 -7.37 5.28
N VAL A 122 -6.64 -6.88 4.44
CA VAL A 122 -6.14 -5.50 4.56
C VAL A 122 -7.23 -4.48 4.20
N THR A 123 -8.12 -4.79 3.25
CA THR A 123 -9.27 -3.95 2.90
C THR A 123 -10.19 -3.74 4.11
N ALA A 124 -10.57 -4.84 4.79
CA ALA A 124 -11.38 -4.75 6.00
C ALA A 124 -10.67 -3.92 7.09
N ALA A 125 -9.40 -4.19 7.32
CA ALA A 125 -8.65 -3.53 8.39
C ALA A 125 -8.42 -2.04 8.09
N VAL A 126 -8.07 -1.65 6.86
CA VAL A 126 -7.91 -0.25 6.45
C VAL A 126 -9.23 0.48 6.61
N THR A 127 -10.33 -0.11 6.13
CA THR A 127 -11.68 0.48 6.25
C THR A 127 -12.04 0.71 7.72
N GLU A 128 -11.87 -0.30 8.58
CA GLU A 128 -12.14 -0.16 10.02
C GLU A 128 -11.31 0.95 10.67
N ASN A 129 -10.03 1.08 10.31
CA ASN A 129 -9.15 2.12 10.87
C ASN A 129 -9.54 3.51 10.38
N LEU A 130 -9.97 3.65 9.12
CA LEU A 130 -10.48 4.92 8.58
C LEU A 130 -11.76 5.36 9.28
N GLU A 131 -12.71 4.44 9.50
CA GLU A 131 -13.96 4.72 10.25
C GLU A 131 -13.69 5.16 11.70
N LYS A 132 -12.57 4.72 12.28
CA LYS A 132 -12.12 5.10 13.63
C LYS A 132 -11.20 6.33 13.64
N PHE A 133 -10.95 6.96 12.49
CA PHE A 133 -9.98 8.05 12.32
C PHE A 133 -8.53 7.68 12.69
N GLU A 134 -8.18 6.38 12.67
CA GLU A 134 -6.83 5.86 12.92
C GLU A 134 -6.00 5.80 11.63
N LEU A 135 -5.83 6.96 10.98
CA LEU A 135 -5.20 7.08 9.66
C LEU A 135 -3.78 6.47 9.59
N GLY A 136 -2.98 6.68 10.64
CA GLY A 136 -1.63 6.13 10.72
C GLY A 136 -1.58 4.60 10.79
N MET A 137 -2.58 3.97 11.41
CA MET A 137 -2.70 2.52 11.46
C MET A 137 -3.21 1.95 10.13
N ALA A 138 -4.18 2.63 9.51
CA ALA A 138 -4.65 2.30 8.16
C ALA A 138 -3.48 2.28 7.16
N VAL A 139 -2.68 3.35 7.13
CA VAL A 139 -1.57 3.47 6.18
C VAL A 139 -0.44 2.48 6.47
N SER A 140 -0.16 2.16 7.74
CA SER A 140 0.84 1.16 8.12
C SER A 140 0.46 -0.23 7.60
N LYS A 141 -0.79 -0.65 7.78
CA LYS A 141 -1.28 -1.95 7.29
C LYS A 141 -1.20 -2.04 5.76
N LEU A 142 -1.53 -0.94 5.09
CA LEU A 142 -1.47 -0.87 3.63
C LEU A 142 -0.02 -0.87 3.12
N TYR A 143 0.88 -0.19 3.81
CA TYR A 143 2.33 -0.22 3.54
C TYR A 143 2.87 -1.65 3.62
N ASP A 144 2.58 -2.35 4.72
CA ASP A 144 3.03 -3.74 4.94
C ASP A 144 2.51 -4.67 3.84
N PHE A 145 1.22 -4.54 3.47
CA PHE A 145 0.64 -5.31 2.37
C PHE A 145 1.32 -5.03 1.03
N ILE A 146 1.51 -3.75 0.66
CA ILE A 146 2.13 -3.39 -0.62
C ILE A 146 3.57 -3.89 -0.69
N TRP A 147 4.33 -3.68 0.39
CA TRP A 147 5.75 -3.98 0.41
C TRP A 147 6.01 -5.48 0.54
N ASP A 148 5.53 -6.08 1.63
CA ASP A 148 5.87 -7.45 1.99
C ASP A 148 5.04 -8.45 1.19
N ASP A 149 3.72 -8.28 1.16
CA ASP A 149 2.84 -9.29 0.55
C ASP A 149 2.83 -9.17 -0.98
N PHE A 150 2.56 -7.98 -1.52
CA PHE A 150 2.39 -7.78 -2.95
C PHE A 150 3.72 -7.76 -3.70
N CYS A 151 4.64 -6.86 -3.33
CA CYS A 151 5.88 -6.69 -4.07
C CYS A 151 6.91 -7.79 -3.82
N ASP A 152 7.18 -8.13 -2.56
CA ASP A 152 8.29 -9.03 -2.23
C ASP A 152 7.93 -10.51 -2.41
N TRP A 153 6.64 -10.86 -2.34
CA TRP A 153 6.15 -12.23 -2.53
C TRP A 153 5.31 -12.43 -3.79
N TYR A 154 4.16 -11.76 -3.92
CA TYR A 154 3.23 -12.09 -5.00
C TYR A 154 3.81 -11.83 -6.39
N ILE A 155 4.43 -10.68 -6.61
CA ILE A 155 5.09 -10.35 -7.88
C ILE A 155 6.17 -11.38 -8.22
N GLU A 156 6.98 -11.82 -7.26
CA GLU A 156 8.03 -12.82 -7.49
C GLU A 156 7.45 -14.21 -7.82
N LEU A 157 6.36 -14.62 -7.16
CA LEU A 157 5.65 -15.86 -7.46
C LEU A 157 4.99 -15.80 -8.84
N ALA A 158 4.40 -14.65 -9.20
CA ALA A 158 3.78 -14.43 -10.50
C ALA A 158 4.82 -14.48 -11.63
N LYS A 159 6.04 -13.94 -11.44
CA LYS A 159 7.15 -14.05 -12.41
C LYS A 159 7.47 -15.50 -12.77
N ILE A 160 7.47 -16.41 -11.79
CA ILE A 160 7.75 -17.83 -12.02
C ILE A 160 6.70 -18.43 -12.95
N ARG A 161 5.42 -18.10 -12.71
CA ARG A 161 4.31 -18.58 -13.54
C ARG A 161 4.30 -17.97 -14.93
N MET A 162 4.53 -16.67 -15.04
CA MET A 162 4.55 -15.96 -16.32
C MET A 162 5.71 -16.37 -17.24
N ASN A 163 6.81 -16.88 -16.67
CA ASN A 163 7.94 -17.46 -17.42
C ASN A 163 7.82 -18.98 -17.60
N GLY A 164 6.72 -19.59 -17.12
CA GLY A 164 6.45 -21.02 -17.25
C GLY A 164 5.91 -21.40 -18.64
N ALA A 165 5.71 -22.70 -18.85
CA ALA A 165 5.17 -23.22 -20.11
C ALA A 165 3.62 -23.21 -20.18
N ASP A 166 2.93 -23.03 -19.04
CA ASP A 166 1.47 -23.02 -18.95
C ASP A 166 0.94 -21.59 -19.14
N GLU A 167 0.48 -21.28 -20.35
CA GLU A 167 -0.05 -19.95 -20.68
C GLU A 167 -1.36 -19.63 -19.95
N GLU A 168 -2.19 -20.62 -19.60
CA GLU A 168 -3.41 -20.39 -18.80
C GLU A 168 -3.02 -19.91 -17.39
N SER A 169 -1.99 -20.52 -16.81
CA SER A 169 -1.41 -20.09 -15.54
C SER A 169 -0.76 -18.72 -15.64
N ALA A 170 -0.05 -18.41 -16.73
CA ALA A 170 0.56 -17.11 -16.94
C ALA A 170 -0.49 -15.99 -17.07
N ASP A 171 -1.54 -16.21 -17.85
CA ASP A 171 -2.65 -15.26 -18.02
C ASP A 171 -3.39 -15.00 -16.71
N SER A 172 -3.73 -16.07 -15.98
CA SER A 172 -4.36 -15.97 -14.66
C SER A 172 -3.53 -15.09 -13.71
N ALA A 173 -2.21 -15.25 -13.67
CA ALA A 173 -1.32 -14.41 -12.86
C ALA A 173 -1.33 -12.93 -13.28
N ARG A 174 -1.34 -12.63 -14.59
CA ARG A 174 -1.41 -11.25 -15.10
C ARG A 174 -2.71 -10.57 -14.70
N ARG A 175 -3.84 -11.26 -14.83
CA ARG A 175 -5.17 -10.73 -14.46
C ARG A 175 -5.28 -10.45 -12.96
N VAL A 176 -4.77 -11.36 -12.12
CA VAL A 176 -4.76 -11.16 -10.67
C VAL A 176 -3.80 -10.02 -10.28
N LEU A 177 -2.64 -9.88 -10.92
CA LEU A 177 -1.75 -8.72 -10.71
C LEU A 177 -2.45 -7.39 -11.01
N VAL A 178 -3.12 -7.28 -12.16
CA VAL A 178 -3.87 -6.07 -12.54
C VAL A 178 -5.00 -5.81 -11.56
N TRP A 179 -5.79 -6.82 -11.21
CA TRP A 179 -6.91 -6.68 -10.28
C TRP A 179 -6.43 -6.24 -8.89
N THR A 180 -5.41 -6.90 -8.33
CA THR A 180 -4.89 -6.58 -7.00
C THR A 180 -4.26 -5.19 -6.98
N MET A 181 -3.46 -4.84 -7.99
CA MET A 181 -2.87 -3.50 -8.08
C MET A 181 -3.95 -2.42 -8.14
N SER A 182 -4.91 -2.56 -9.07
CA SER A 182 -5.96 -1.57 -9.28
C SER A 182 -6.79 -1.33 -8.01
N ASN A 183 -7.13 -2.38 -7.25
CA ASN A 183 -7.87 -2.21 -6.01
C ASN A 183 -7.00 -1.72 -4.84
N THR A 184 -5.70 -2.03 -4.84
CA THR A 184 -4.75 -1.47 -3.87
C THR A 184 -4.57 0.03 -4.05
N LEU A 185 -4.56 0.51 -5.30
CA LEU A 185 -4.50 1.95 -5.59
C LEU A 185 -5.73 2.69 -5.05
N LYS A 186 -6.93 2.09 -5.09
CA LYS A 186 -8.14 2.66 -4.48
C LYS A 186 -7.97 2.87 -2.97
N LEU A 187 -7.42 1.87 -2.26
CA LEU A 187 -7.15 1.99 -0.81
C LEU A 187 -6.07 3.04 -0.50
N LEU A 188 -5.10 3.21 -1.40
CA LEU A 188 -3.98 4.13 -1.19
C LEU A 188 -4.32 5.58 -1.60
N HIS A 189 -5.30 5.78 -2.48
CA HIS A 189 -5.65 7.07 -3.07
C HIS A 189 -5.92 8.19 -2.04
N PRO A 190 -6.60 7.95 -0.90
CA PRO A 190 -6.78 8.99 0.13
C PRO A 190 -5.45 9.58 0.65
N PHE A 191 -4.38 8.77 0.63
CA PHE A 191 -3.06 9.14 1.15
C PHE A 191 -2.13 9.67 0.05
N MET A 192 -2.12 9.04 -1.13
CA MET A 192 -1.23 9.37 -2.25
C MET A 192 -2.01 9.58 -3.56
N PRO A 193 -2.84 10.64 -3.65
CA PRO A 193 -3.79 10.79 -4.75
C PRO A 193 -3.16 10.95 -6.14
N TYR A 194 -1.98 11.58 -6.26
CA TYR A 194 -1.45 11.92 -7.58
C TYR A 194 -0.87 10.70 -8.30
N ILE A 195 0.04 9.98 -7.64
CA ILE A 195 0.69 8.80 -8.21
C ILE A 195 -0.30 7.64 -8.39
N THR A 196 -1.29 7.52 -7.50
CA THR A 196 -2.28 6.45 -7.61
C THR A 196 -3.22 6.68 -8.79
N GLU A 197 -3.66 7.93 -9.01
CA GLU A 197 -4.44 8.30 -10.18
C GLU A 197 -3.64 8.04 -11.47
N GLU A 198 -2.42 8.56 -11.56
CA GLU A 198 -1.55 8.39 -12.74
C GLU A 198 -1.35 6.90 -13.07
N ILE A 199 -1.03 6.07 -12.08
CA ILE A 199 -0.83 4.63 -12.30
C ILE A 199 -2.14 3.98 -12.75
N TRP A 200 -3.26 4.27 -12.08
CA TRP A 200 -4.54 3.64 -12.37
C TRP A 200 -5.00 3.92 -13.80
N GLN A 201 -4.81 5.15 -14.27
CA GLN A 201 -5.10 5.57 -15.66
C GLN A 201 -4.27 4.82 -16.71
N THR A 202 -3.09 4.29 -16.36
CA THR A 202 -2.24 3.52 -17.29
C THR A 202 -2.54 2.03 -17.31
N LEU A 203 -3.20 1.49 -16.28
CA LEU A 203 -3.59 0.08 -16.21
C LEU A 203 -4.97 -0.12 -16.84
N PRO A 204 -5.36 -1.34 -17.26
CA PRO A 204 -6.75 -1.64 -17.58
C PRO A 204 -7.64 -1.28 -16.38
N HIS A 205 -8.63 -0.43 -16.61
CA HIS A 205 -9.53 0.05 -15.56
C HIS A 205 -10.93 0.35 -16.11
N ASP A 206 -11.91 0.38 -15.20
CA ASP A 206 -13.28 0.79 -15.47
C ASP A 206 -13.57 2.15 -14.81
N GLY A 207 -14.09 3.09 -15.59
CA GLY A 207 -14.45 4.44 -15.12
C GLY A 207 -13.49 5.53 -15.61
N GLU A 208 -13.81 6.78 -15.29
CA GLU A 208 -13.07 7.94 -15.81
C GLU A 208 -11.91 8.37 -14.90
N ALA A 209 -12.04 8.18 -13.58
CA ALA A 209 -11.04 8.61 -12.61
C ALA A 209 -11.07 7.75 -11.35
N LEU A 210 -9.91 7.54 -10.73
CA LEU A 210 -9.75 6.76 -9.50
C LEU A 210 -10.44 7.46 -8.31
N ILE A 211 -10.41 8.79 -8.25
CA ILE A 211 -11.02 9.58 -7.17
C ILE A 211 -12.53 9.35 -7.01
N VAL A 212 -13.24 8.92 -8.05
CA VAL A 212 -14.69 8.59 -8.01
C VAL A 212 -14.96 7.09 -8.02
N ALA A 213 -13.92 6.25 -8.00
CA ALA A 213 -14.08 4.81 -8.01
C ALA A 213 -14.72 4.31 -6.70
N LYS A 214 -15.49 3.21 -6.80
CA LYS A 214 -16.07 2.58 -5.61
C LYS A 214 -14.97 2.07 -4.67
N TRP A 215 -15.10 2.38 -3.38
CA TRP A 215 -14.24 1.84 -2.32
C TRP A 215 -14.29 0.30 -2.29
N PRO A 216 -13.15 -0.40 -2.20
CA PRO A 216 -13.13 -1.84 -2.02
C PRO A 216 -13.75 -2.26 -0.69
N GLU A 217 -14.57 -3.30 -0.71
CA GLU A 217 -15.22 -3.86 0.48
C GLU A 217 -14.73 -5.30 0.70
N TYR A 218 -14.82 -5.78 1.95
CA TYR A 218 -14.53 -7.18 2.25
C TYR A 218 -15.55 -8.08 1.52
N ASP A 219 -15.05 -9.11 0.84
CA ASP A 219 -15.87 -10.09 0.13
C ASP A 219 -15.52 -11.51 0.61
N GLU A 220 -16.51 -12.23 1.14
CA GLU A 220 -16.32 -13.60 1.63
C GLU A 220 -15.86 -14.55 0.49
N ALA A 221 -16.18 -14.26 -0.77
CA ALA A 221 -15.71 -15.04 -1.92
C ALA A 221 -14.18 -14.95 -2.14
N LEU A 222 -13.52 -13.95 -1.54
CA LEU A 222 -12.07 -13.77 -1.58
C LEU A 222 -11.38 -14.26 -0.30
N SER A 223 -12.11 -14.94 0.59
CA SER A 223 -11.58 -15.55 1.82
C SER A 223 -11.03 -16.94 1.54
N PHE A 224 -9.70 -17.10 1.62
CA PHE A 224 -8.98 -18.36 1.37
C PHE A 224 -8.00 -18.70 2.51
N PRO A 225 -8.48 -18.84 3.77
CA PRO A 225 -7.60 -18.96 4.93
C PRO A 225 -6.72 -20.22 4.89
N GLN A 226 -7.23 -21.33 4.35
CA GLN A 226 -6.47 -22.58 4.29
C GLN A 226 -5.35 -22.52 3.25
N GLU A 227 -5.62 -22.03 2.04
CA GLU A 227 -4.61 -21.83 1.00
C GLU A 227 -3.59 -20.77 1.42
N ALA A 228 -4.05 -19.71 2.08
CA ALA A 228 -3.15 -18.69 2.60
C ALA A 228 -2.16 -19.26 3.63
N LYS A 229 -2.67 -20.01 4.61
CA LYS A 229 -1.83 -20.69 5.62
C LYS A 229 -0.84 -21.67 5.00
N ASN A 230 -1.27 -22.45 4.01
CA ASN A 230 -0.41 -23.39 3.31
C ASN A 230 0.75 -22.68 2.62
N LEU A 231 0.48 -21.56 1.93
CA LEU A 231 1.52 -20.80 1.27
C LEU A 231 2.44 -20.08 2.26
N GLU A 232 1.90 -19.54 3.35
CA GLU A 232 2.67 -18.90 4.42
C GLU A 232 3.66 -19.88 5.07
N ASN A 233 3.29 -21.16 5.24
CA ASN A 233 4.22 -22.19 5.71
C ASN A 233 5.40 -22.38 4.74
N VAL A 234 5.14 -22.37 3.43
CA VAL A 234 6.19 -22.44 2.39
C VAL A 234 7.06 -21.19 2.42
N MET A 235 6.47 -20.00 2.58
CA MET A 235 7.22 -18.74 2.70
C MET A 235 8.11 -18.74 3.95
N ALA A 236 7.61 -19.23 5.08
CA ALA A 236 8.37 -19.36 6.32
C ALA A 236 9.58 -20.29 6.14
N LEU A 237 9.39 -21.42 5.47
CA LEU A 237 10.48 -22.33 5.11
C LEU A 237 11.52 -21.67 4.19
N ILE A 238 11.08 -20.94 3.16
CA ILE A 238 11.98 -20.20 2.25
C ILE A 238 12.79 -19.15 3.03
N ARG A 239 12.15 -18.41 3.94
CA ARG A 239 12.84 -17.43 4.81
C ARG A 239 13.88 -18.13 5.69
N ALA A 240 13.52 -19.25 6.33
CA ALA A 240 14.46 -20.04 7.15
C ALA A 240 15.68 -20.52 6.35
N ILE A 241 15.45 -21.01 5.12
CA ILE A 241 16.53 -21.40 4.20
C ILE A 241 17.42 -20.20 3.85
N ARG A 242 16.85 -19.04 3.53
CA ARG A 242 17.61 -17.82 3.21
C ARG A 242 18.46 -17.36 4.40
N THR A 243 17.89 -17.36 5.61
CA THR A 243 18.62 -17.04 6.85
C THR A 243 19.79 -17.99 7.05
N ARG A 244 19.56 -19.30 6.94
CA ARG A 244 20.63 -20.30 7.11
C ARG A 244 21.74 -20.16 6.07
N ARG A 245 21.39 -19.85 4.82
CA ARG A 245 22.39 -19.59 3.77
C ARG A 245 23.23 -18.36 4.08
N ASN A 246 22.63 -17.29 4.59
CA ASN A 246 23.35 -16.09 4.99
C ASN A 246 24.31 -16.37 6.16
N GLU A 247 23.86 -17.10 7.19
CA GLU A 247 24.72 -17.53 8.31
C GLU A 247 25.94 -18.35 7.83
N MET A 248 25.73 -19.18 6.82
CA MET A 248 26.78 -20.01 6.22
C MET A 248 27.58 -19.28 5.12
N ASN A 249 27.35 -17.98 4.91
CA ASN A 249 27.97 -17.17 3.85
C ASN A 249 27.86 -17.82 2.45
N VAL A 250 26.76 -18.52 2.17
CA VAL A 250 26.51 -19.15 0.87
C VAL A 250 26.00 -18.08 -0.10
N PRO A 251 26.72 -17.80 -1.22
CA PRO A 251 26.29 -16.79 -2.17
C PRO A 251 24.89 -17.08 -2.73
N PRO A 252 24.03 -16.06 -2.98
CA PRO A 252 22.66 -16.27 -3.47
C PRO A 252 22.55 -17.09 -4.76
N SER A 253 23.48 -16.91 -5.69
CA SER A 253 23.53 -17.60 -6.99
C SER A 253 23.97 -19.06 -6.91
N LYS A 254 24.56 -19.50 -5.79
CA LYS A 254 25.06 -20.87 -5.64
C LYS A 254 23.89 -21.82 -5.31
N LYS A 255 23.74 -22.90 -6.08
CA LYS A 255 22.80 -23.97 -5.74
C LYS A 255 23.23 -24.66 -4.45
N ALA A 256 22.28 -24.95 -3.56
CA ALA A 256 22.51 -25.64 -2.30
C ALA A 256 21.59 -26.85 -2.19
N HIS A 257 22.10 -27.96 -1.67
CA HIS A 257 21.28 -29.12 -1.33
C HIS A 257 20.64 -28.89 0.04
N ILE A 258 19.32 -29.09 0.12
CA ILE A 258 18.51 -28.82 1.31
C ILE A 258 17.76 -30.10 1.65
N TYR A 259 17.71 -30.42 2.95
CA TYR A 259 16.86 -31.46 3.51
C TYR A 259 15.77 -30.76 4.33
N ILE A 260 14.51 -31.03 3.97
CA ILE A 260 13.30 -30.42 4.55
C ILE A 260 12.52 -31.51 5.28
#